data_AF-A0A812QNF5-F1
#
_entry.id   AF-A0A812QNF5-F1
#
_cell.length_a   1.000
_cell.length_b   1.000
_cell.length_c   1.000
_cell.angle_alpha   90.00
_cell.angle_beta   90.00
_cell.angle_gamma   90.00
#
_symmetry.space_group_name_H-M   'P 1'
#
loop_
_entity.id
_entity.type
_entity.pdbx_description
1 polymer ?
#
loop_
_entity_poly.entity_id
_entity_poly.type
_entity_poly.pdbx_seq_one_letter_code
_entity_poly.pdbx_strand_id
1 'polypeptide(L)'
;MSDKVLSMEEVAKHNTKEDCWVVLYGKAYDLTKFAKVHPGGAKLITDAAGMDATKIFDPIHPKDIMDKLLKPALTMGVVDAATIKPEHVAKPPEAHKPAPKKKKAVTDEAEEEVEEFKKPPLNAMLNSFDFESVAREVMEPQAWGYYSSGGDDEITLRDNHLAFQRITMRPRILVNVREIDMTTHILGVPASVPLYFTATALAKLAHQDGEVAIVKAAKKAGVPYMLPTLSSYTLDEMLAARTPDQQVFSQLYVNPERSRSEEYVKKLEDAGVKALFVTVDAPQLGRREKDMRNKFTQQGSDVQGDDEDDGALLL
;
A
#
# COMPACT_ATOMS: atom_id res chain seq x y z
N MET A 1 23.10 -17.46 17.53
CA MET A 1 22.43 -18.28 18.56
C MET A 1 21.88 -19.50 17.86
N SER A 2 21.94 -20.69 18.46
CA SER A 2 21.36 -21.90 17.83
C SER A 2 19.90 -21.63 17.53
N ASP A 3 19.49 -21.72 16.26
CA ASP A 3 18.10 -21.55 15.87
C ASP A 3 17.28 -22.64 16.57
N LYS A 4 16.57 -22.25 17.62
CA LYS A 4 15.67 -23.12 18.36
C LYS A 4 14.66 -23.67 17.36
N VAL A 5 14.60 -25.00 17.24
CA VAL A 5 13.61 -25.65 16.37
C VAL A 5 12.30 -25.76 17.15
N LEU A 6 11.23 -25.23 16.59
CA LEU A 6 9.87 -25.23 17.16
C LEU A 6 8.96 -26.14 16.34
N SER A 7 8.01 -26.82 16.98
CA SER A 7 6.91 -27.46 16.27
C SER A 7 5.78 -26.45 16.03
N MET A 8 4.96 -26.66 14.99
CA MET A 8 3.75 -25.85 14.83
C MET A 8 2.75 -26.01 15.97
N GLU A 9 2.74 -27.15 16.64
CA GLU A 9 1.90 -27.36 17.82
C GLU A 9 2.31 -26.47 18.99
N GLU A 10 3.60 -26.13 19.10
CA GLU A 10 4.06 -25.14 20.08
C GLU A 10 3.64 -23.73 19.67
N VAL A 11 3.88 -23.35 18.42
CA VAL A 11 3.47 -22.04 17.89
C VAL A 11 1.96 -21.82 18.04
N ALA A 12 1.15 -22.85 17.77
CA ALA A 12 -0.31 -22.79 17.82
C ALA A 12 -0.88 -22.48 19.22
N LYS A 13 -0.09 -22.60 20.29
CA LYS A 13 -0.48 -22.20 21.65
C LYS A 13 -0.51 -20.67 21.81
N HIS A 14 0.25 -19.95 20.99
CA HIS A 14 0.39 -18.49 21.03
C HIS A 14 -0.58 -17.86 20.01
N ASN A 15 -1.88 -18.03 20.26
CA ASN A 15 -2.97 -17.70 19.32
C ASN A 15 -3.93 -16.61 19.83
N THR A 16 -3.49 -15.77 20.77
CA THR A 16 -4.32 -14.72 21.39
C THR A 16 -3.76 -13.34 21.13
N LYS A 17 -4.52 -12.26 21.42
CA LYS A 17 -4.05 -10.87 21.21
C LYS A 17 -2.88 -10.52 22.14
N GLU A 18 -2.87 -11.09 23.33
CA GLU A 18 -1.87 -10.86 24.38
C GLU A 18 -0.67 -11.83 24.30
N ASP A 19 -0.78 -12.86 23.44
CA ASP A 19 0.26 -13.84 23.16
C ASP A 19 0.11 -14.35 21.73
N CYS A 20 0.73 -13.63 20.78
CA CYS A 20 0.51 -13.76 19.34
C CYS A 20 1.81 -14.11 18.62
N TRP A 21 2.02 -15.40 18.33
CA TRP A 21 3.10 -15.81 17.44
C TRP A 21 2.58 -16.09 16.05
N VAL A 22 3.35 -15.69 15.03
CA VAL A 22 3.00 -15.94 13.63
C VAL A 22 4.20 -16.51 12.90
N VAL A 23 3.96 -17.46 12.01
CA VAL A 23 5.00 -18.05 11.17
C VAL A 23 5.03 -17.38 9.83
N LEU A 24 6.22 -16.91 9.46
CA LEU A 24 6.49 -16.28 8.17
C LEU A 24 7.79 -16.87 7.61
N TYR A 25 7.72 -17.41 6.41
CA TYR A 25 8.85 -18.03 5.71
C TYR A 25 9.57 -19.10 6.55
N GLY A 26 8.81 -19.90 7.32
CA GLY A 26 9.34 -21.00 8.14
C GLY A 26 9.99 -20.59 9.46
N LYS A 27 9.87 -19.31 9.87
CA LYS A 27 10.32 -18.83 11.19
C LYS A 27 9.14 -18.31 12.01
N ALA A 28 9.14 -18.58 13.30
CA ALA A 28 8.14 -18.06 14.23
C ALA A 28 8.59 -16.72 14.81
N TYR A 29 7.68 -15.75 14.82
CA TYR A 29 7.90 -14.41 15.35
C TYR A 29 6.88 -14.09 16.43
N ASP A 30 7.33 -13.55 17.57
CA ASP A 30 6.44 -12.95 18.54
C ASP A 30 6.03 -11.55 18.05
N LEU A 31 4.80 -11.44 17.57
CA LEU A 31 4.24 -10.21 17.03
C LEU A 31 3.27 -9.54 18.00
N THR A 32 3.17 -9.98 19.26
CA THR A 32 2.22 -9.48 20.26
C THR A 32 2.23 -7.95 20.37
N LYS A 33 3.44 -7.37 20.49
CA LYS A 33 3.60 -5.91 20.57
C LYS A 33 3.49 -5.24 19.21
N PHE A 34 3.98 -5.90 18.16
CA PHE A 34 4.00 -5.34 16.82
C PHE A 34 2.60 -5.24 16.21
N ALA A 35 1.70 -6.17 16.55
CA ALA A 35 0.32 -6.17 16.09
C ALA A 35 -0.36 -4.82 16.35
N LYS A 36 -0.14 -4.23 17.53
CA LYS A 36 -0.75 -2.95 17.94
C LYS A 36 -0.36 -1.78 17.05
N VAL A 37 0.84 -1.81 16.47
CA VAL A 37 1.40 -0.72 15.65
C VAL A 37 1.46 -1.08 14.17
N HIS A 38 0.80 -2.16 13.74
CA HIS A 38 0.88 -2.63 12.36
C HIS A 38 0.07 -1.72 11.42
N PRO A 39 0.64 -1.22 10.30
CA PRO A 39 -0.05 -0.29 9.38
C PRO A 39 -1.36 -0.83 8.80
N GLY A 40 -1.43 -2.15 8.58
CA GLY A 40 -2.62 -2.84 8.11
C GLY A 40 -3.73 -2.98 9.17
N GLY A 41 -3.42 -2.68 10.43
CA GLY A 41 -4.26 -2.92 11.61
C GLY A 41 -3.90 -4.21 12.33
N ALA A 42 -4.12 -4.22 13.66
CA ALA A 42 -3.75 -5.33 14.54
C ALA A 42 -4.46 -6.65 14.22
N LYS A 43 -5.73 -6.58 13.83
CA LYS A 43 -6.57 -7.77 13.60
C LYS A 43 -6.02 -8.69 12.50
N LEU A 44 -5.39 -8.14 11.46
CA LEU A 44 -4.80 -8.96 10.39
C LEU A 44 -3.68 -9.88 10.89
N ILE A 45 -2.96 -9.45 11.94
CA ILE A 45 -1.92 -10.26 12.58
C ILE A 45 -2.57 -11.21 13.60
N THR A 46 -3.48 -10.72 14.43
CA THR A 46 -4.09 -11.55 15.49
C THR A 46 -5.02 -12.63 14.95
N ASP A 47 -5.68 -12.42 13.80
CA ASP A 47 -6.48 -13.44 13.12
C ASP A 47 -5.60 -14.59 12.59
N ALA A 48 -4.31 -14.34 12.38
CA ALA A 48 -3.32 -15.33 11.96
C ALA A 48 -2.44 -15.84 13.12
N ALA A 49 -2.79 -15.49 14.37
CA ALA A 49 -2.03 -15.91 15.55
C ALA A 49 -2.03 -17.44 15.67
N GLY A 50 -0.86 -18.01 15.96
CA GLY A 50 -0.62 -19.44 16.01
C GLY A 50 -0.50 -20.15 14.66
N MET A 51 -0.53 -19.41 13.54
CA MET A 51 -0.57 -19.98 12.18
C MET A 51 0.61 -19.55 11.29
N ASP A 52 0.80 -20.27 10.18
CA ASP A 52 1.64 -19.85 9.06
C ASP A 52 0.90 -18.88 8.15
N ALA A 53 1.29 -17.62 8.23
CA ALA A 53 0.71 -16.50 7.50
C ALA A 53 1.46 -16.17 6.19
N THR A 54 2.46 -16.97 5.79
CA THR A 54 3.32 -16.64 4.65
C THR A 54 2.51 -16.36 3.38
N LYS A 55 1.47 -17.16 3.12
CA LYS A 55 0.61 -17.04 1.93
C LYS A 55 -0.27 -15.79 1.91
N ILE A 56 -0.63 -15.26 3.08
CA ILE A 56 -1.44 -14.04 3.18
C ILE A 56 -0.54 -12.80 3.25
N PHE A 57 0.71 -12.97 3.67
CA PHE A 57 1.69 -11.91 3.82
C PHE A 57 2.39 -11.53 2.51
N ASP A 58 2.89 -12.52 1.76
CA ASP A 58 3.70 -12.35 0.53
C ASP A 58 3.02 -11.52 -0.59
N PRO A 59 1.70 -11.61 -0.82
CA PRO A 59 1.03 -10.79 -1.83
C PRO A 59 1.00 -9.29 -1.50
N ILE A 60 1.14 -8.93 -0.22
CA ILE A 60 0.90 -7.56 0.27
C ILE A 60 2.21 -6.84 0.56
N HIS A 61 3.21 -7.55 1.11
CA HIS A 61 4.41 -6.95 1.66
C HIS A 61 5.67 -7.23 0.81
N PRO A 62 6.65 -6.32 0.79
CA PRO A 62 7.94 -6.61 0.18
C PRO A 62 8.72 -7.64 1.02
N LYS A 63 9.52 -8.48 0.35
CA LYS A 63 10.22 -9.60 1.00
C LYS A 63 11.21 -9.16 2.10
N ASP A 64 11.78 -7.96 1.96
CA ASP A 64 12.75 -7.41 2.91
C ASP A 64 12.11 -6.65 4.09
N ILE A 65 10.77 -6.52 4.14
CA ILE A 65 10.10 -5.73 5.18
C ILE A 65 10.35 -6.33 6.56
N MET A 66 10.51 -7.65 6.64
CA MET A 66 10.73 -8.38 7.89
C MET A 66 12.08 -8.00 8.50
N ASP A 67 13.13 -7.92 7.68
CA ASP A 67 14.48 -7.54 8.12
C ASP A 67 14.53 -6.06 8.52
N LYS A 68 13.71 -5.22 7.87
CA LYS A 68 13.59 -3.79 8.20
C LYS A 68 12.78 -3.56 9.46
N LEU A 69 11.62 -4.17 9.63
CA LEU A 69 10.69 -3.82 10.70
C LEU A 69 10.83 -4.70 11.94
N LEU A 70 11.16 -5.98 11.78
CA LEU A 70 11.25 -6.90 12.91
C LEU A 70 12.67 -6.97 13.43
N LYS A 71 12.83 -6.71 14.73
CA LYS A 71 14.10 -6.90 15.41
C LYS A 71 14.42 -8.40 15.46
N PRO A 72 15.69 -8.81 15.33
CA PRO A 72 16.08 -10.22 15.49
C PRO A 72 15.58 -10.84 16.79
N ALA A 73 15.44 -10.05 17.85
CA ALA A 73 14.90 -10.44 19.15
C ALA A 73 13.43 -10.90 19.13
N LEU A 74 12.66 -10.57 18.09
CA LEU A 74 11.29 -11.07 17.91
C LEU A 74 11.25 -12.48 17.32
N THR A 75 12.37 -12.99 16.83
CA THR A 75 12.44 -14.33 16.23
C THR A 75 12.53 -15.38 17.34
N MET A 76 11.51 -16.23 17.45
CA MET A 76 11.43 -17.28 18.47
C MET A 76 12.17 -18.55 18.06
N GLY A 77 12.27 -18.82 16.75
CA GLY A 77 12.95 -19.99 16.22
C GLY A 77 12.55 -20.35 14.81
N VAL A 78 13.21 -21.37 14.26
CA VAL A 78 12.84 -22.00 12.98
C VAL A 78 11.78 -23.06 13.26
N VAL A 79 10.73 -23.10 12.44
CA VAL A 79 9.66 -24.08 12.57
C VAL A 79 10.00 -25.32 11.77
N ASP A 80 9.84 -26.49 12.37
CA ASP A 80 9.95 -27.76 11.66
C ASP A 80 8.82 -27.90 10.64
N ALA A 81 9.19 -27.83 9.36
CA ALA A 81 8.27 -27.92 8.23
C ALA A 81 7.45 -29.22 8.22
N ALA A 82 7.97 -30.32 8.80
CA ALA A 82 7.24 -31.59 8.89
C ALA A 82 6.02 -31.52 9.83
N THR A 83 5.98 -30.51 10.72
CA THR A 83 4.88 -30.30 11.68
C THR A 83 3.81 -29.35 11.17
N ILE A 84 4.05 -28.68 10.03
CA ILE A 84 3.07 -27.79 9.39
C ILE A 84 2.03 -28.65 8.65
N LYS A 85 0.79 -28.63 9.15
CA LYS A 85 -0.36 -29.29 8.52
C LYS A 85 -1.24 -28.25 7.80
N PRO A 86 -2.12 -28.64 6.87
CA PRO A 86 -2.99 -27.70 6.16
C PRO A 86 -3.84 -26.80 7.06
N GLU A 87 -4.25 -27.29 8.24
CA GLU A 87 -4.97 -26.54 9.26
C GLU A 87 -4.14 -25.48 9.98
N HIS A 88 -2.80 -25.60 9.95
CA HIS A 88 -1.87 -24.64 10.54
C HIS A 88 -1.54 -23.48 9.60
N VAL A 89 -1.99 -23.51 8.34
CA VAL A 89 -1.75 -22.45 7.36
C VAL A 89 -2.91 -21.48 7.39
N ALA A 90 -2.61 -20.21 7.70
CA ALA A 90 -3.59 -19.15 7.66
C ALA A 90 -4.16 -19.07 6.24
N LYS A 91 -5.47 -19.21 6.14
CA LYS A 91 -6.16 -19.01 4.87
C LYS A 91 -6.25 -17.51 4.64
N PRO A 92 -6.13 -17.05 3.39
CA PRO A 92 -6.59 -15.71 3.05
C PRO A 92 -7.99 -15.53 3.64
N PRO A 93 -8.32 -14.36 4.21
CA PRO A 93 -9.73 -14.06 4.45
C PRO A 93 -10.46 -14.43 3.16
N GLU A 94 -11.51 -15.25 3.25
CA GLU A 94 -12.27 -15.64 2.06
C GLU A 94 -12.44 -14.36 1.26
N ALA A 95 -11.95 -14.35 0.00
CA ALA A 95 -12.26 -13.27 -0.91
C ALA A 95 -13.76 -13.11 -0.76
N HIS A 96 -14.18 -11.97 -0.21
CA HIS A 96 -15.57 -11.64 -0.27
C HIS A 96 -15.80 -11.64 -1.77
N LYS A 97 -16.39 -12.72 -2.31
CA LYS A 97 -17.22 -12.61 -3.50
C LYS A 97 -17.99 -11.33 -3.23
N PRO A 98 -17.83 -10.28 -4.05
CA PRO A 98 -18.32 -8.95 -3.72
C PRO A 98 -19.68 -9.16 -3.12
N ALA A 99 -19.83 -8.80 -1.83
CA ALA A 99 -21.07 -9.07 -1.12
C ALA A 99 -22.16 -8.55 -2.05
N PRO A 100 -23.14 -9.37 -2.48
CA PRO A 100 -24.15 -8.92 -3.41
C PRO A 100 -24.69 -7.63 -2.82
N LYS A 101 -24.54 -6.52 -3.56
CA LYS A 101 -24.81 -5.15 -3.09
C LYS A 101 -26.05 -5.22 -2.20
N LYS A 102 -25.90 -5.05 -0.88
CA LYS A 102 -27.03 -5.23 0.05
C LYS A 102 -28.15 -4.33 -0.44
N LYS A 103 -29.24 -4.99 -0.85
CA LYS A 103 -30.51 -4.45 -1.32
C LYS A 103 -30.77 -3.09 -0.68
N LYS A 104 -30.74 -2.00 -1.46
CA LYS A 104 -31.65 -0.91 -1.14
C LYS A 104 -33.03 -1.49 -1.42
N ALA A 105 -33.77 -1.81 -0.37
CA ALA A 105 -35.17 -2.19 -0.48
C ALA A 105 -35.92 -1.02 -1.12
N VAL A 106 -36.09 -1.10 -2.42
CA VAL A 106 -37.09 -0.38 -3.18
C VAL A 106 -37.94 -1.50 -3.77
N THR A 107 -39.13 -1.62 -3.18
CA THR A 107 -40.38 -2.23 -3.66
C THR A 107 -40.30 -3.28 -4.78
N ASP A 108 -40.91 -4.42 -4.51
CA ASP A 108 -41.26 -5.51 -5.44
C ASP A 108 -41.52 -5.02 -6.87
N GLU A 109 -40.60 -5.29 -7.79
CA GLU A 109 -40.83 -5.57 -9.22
C GLU A 109 -39.49 -5.92 -9.90
N ALA A 110 -39.46 -7.08 -10.57
CA ALA A 110 -38.38 -7.66 -11.39
C ALA A 110 -37.06 -8.04 -10.69
N GLU A 111 -36.78 -9.36 -10.64
CA GLU A 111 -35.44 -9.91 -10.46
C GLU A 111 -34.60 -9.58 -11.71
N GLU A 112 -34.04 -8.37 -11.78
CA GLU A 112 -33.01 -8.06 -12.78
C GLU A 112 -31.73 -8.83 -12.42
N GLU A 113 -31.32 -9.75 -13.30
CA GLU A 113 -29.97 -10.32 -13.29
C GLU A 113 -28.98 -9.15 -13.34
N VAL A 114 -28.27 -8.92 -12.23
CA VAL A 114 -27.27 -7.85 -12.17
C VAL A 114 -26.09 -8.26 -13.06
N GLU A 115 -25.99 -7.68 -14.25
CA GLU A 115 -24.86 -7.90 -15.15
C GLU A 115 -23.53 -7.58 -14.43
N GLU A 116 -22.56 -8.49 -14.57
CA GLU A 116 -21.21 -8.29 -14.03
C GLU A 116 -20.56 -7.05 -14.68
N PHE A 117 -19.97 -6.18 -13.86
CA PHE A 117 -19.38 -4.94 -14.36
C PHE A 117 -18.24 -5.24 -15.34
N LYS A 118 -18.42 -4.86 -16.60
CA LYS A 118 -17.42 -5.01 -17.65
C LYS A 118 -16.57 -3.77 -17.75
N LYS A 119 -15.26 -3.92 -17.53
CA LYS A 119 -14.29 -2.82 -17.74
C LYS A 119 -14.40 -2.29 -19.17
N PRO A 120 -14.55 -0.97 -19.36
CA PRO A 120 -14.53 -0.38 -20.70
C PRO A 120 -13.14 -0.57 -21.34
N PRO A 121 -13.05 -0.60 -22.68
CA PRO A 121 -11.77 -0.67 -23.35
C PRO A 121 -10.96 0.61 -23.09
N LEU A 122 -9.63 0.51 -23.06
CA LEU A 122 -8.76 1.62 -22.65
C LEU A 122 -8.94 2.88 -23.53
N ASN A 123 -9.25 2.71 -24.81
CA ASN A 123 -9.50 3.81 -25.74
C ASN A 123 -10.84 4.55 -25.49
N ALA A 124 -11.72 3.99 -24.66
CA ALA A 124 -12.94 4.65 -24.20
C ALA A 124 -12.73 5.45 -22.90
N MET A 125 -11.54 5.39 -22.30
CA MET A 125 -11.17 6.20 -21.13
C MET A 125 -10.71 7.58 -21.60
N LEU A 126 -11.55 8.58 -21.44
CA LEU A 126 -11.34 9.93 -21.99
C LEU A 126 -10.56 10.83 -21.03
N ASN A 127 -10.66 10.59 -19.73
CA ASN A 127 -9.99 11.40 -18.71
C ASN A 127 -9.64 10.57 -17.46
N SER A 128 -8.94 11.18 -16.50
CA SER A 128 -8.51 10.52 -15.26
C SER A 128 -9.66 10.06 -14.36
N PHE A 129 -10.80 10.77 -14.35
CA PHE A 129 -11.97 10.43 -13.52
C PHE A 129 -12.69 9.17 -14.01
N ASP A 130 -12.55 8.82 -15.30
CA ASP A 130 -13.06 7.55 -15.80
C ASP A 130 -12.32 6.39 -15.13
N PHE A 131 -11.00 6.49 -14.96
CA PHE A 131 -10.19 5.47 -14.28
C PHE A 131 -10.59 5.35 -12.80
N GLU A 132 -10.84 6.48 -12.14
CA GLU A 132 -11.35 6.50 -10.77
C GLU A 132 -12.71 5.79 -10.66
N SER A 133 -13.62 6.05 -11.59
CA SER A 133 -14.95 5.43 -11.64
C SER A 133 -14.88 3.91 -11.85
N VAL A 134 -14.03 3.47 -12.79
CA VAL A 134 -13.78 2.04 -13.01
C VAL A 134 -13.12 1.40 -11.79
N ALA A 135 -12.11 2.06 -11.20
CA ALA A 135 -11.43 1.56 -10.01
C ALA A 135 -12.41 1.35 -8.85
N ARG A 136 -13.34 2.28 -8.62
CA ARG A 136 -14.37 2.15 -7.59
C ARG A 136 -15.25 0.90 -7.74
N GLU A 137 -15.58 0.49 -8.96
CA GLU A 137 -16.42 -0.69 -9.19
C GLU A 137 -15.65 -2.02 -9.13
N VAL A 138 -14.33 -2.01 -9.41
CA VAL A 138 -13.55 -3.26 -9.59
C VAL A 138 -12.56 -3.56 -8.47
N MET A 139 -12.22 -2.57 -7.65
CA MET A 139 -11.28 -2.76 -6.55
C MET A 139 -11.97 -3.35 -5.33
N GLU A 140 -11.22 -4.15 -4.57
CA GLU A 140 -11.67 -4.58 -3.25
C GLU A 140 -12.01 -3.37 -2.37
N PRO A 141 -13.10 -3.41 -1.57
CA PRO A 141 -13.51 -2.27 -0.76
C PRO A 141 -12.40 -1.70 0.12
N GLN A 142 -11.54 -2.58 0.67
CA GLN A 142 -10.39 -2.18 1.47
C GLN A 142 -9.36 -1.39 0.64
N ALA A 143 -9.01 -1.89 -0.55
CA ALA A 143 -8.07 -1.23 -1.45
C ALA A 143 -8.63 0.13 -1.94
N TRP A 144 -9.91 0.16 -2.33
CA TRP A 144 -10.58 1.40 -2.70
C TRP A 144 -10.62 2.40 -1.53
N GLY A 145 -10.97 1.94 -0.33
CA GLY A 145 -10.96 2.78 0.87
C GLY A 145 -9.59 3.32 1.22
N TYR A 146 -8.52 2.53 1.00
CA TYR A 146 -7.14 2.98 1.19
C TYR A 146 -6.78 4.13 0.23
N TYR A 147 -7.02 3.98 -1.07
CA TYR A 147 -6.61 4.99 -2.07
C TYR A 147 -7.51 6.22 -2.14
N SER A 148 -8.82 6.05 -1.95
CA SER A 148 -9.81 7.13 -2.13
C SER A 148 -10.08 7.94 -0.85
N SER A 149 -9.39 7.64 0.25
CA SER A 149 -9.60 8.32 1.53
C SER A 149 -8.69 9.52 1.77
N GLY A 150 -9.26 10.54 2.39
CA GLY A 150 -8.54 11.68 2.97
C GLY A 150 -8.57 11.67 4.50
N GLY A 151 -7.95 12.68 5.12
CA GLY A 151 -8.03 12.89 6.57
C GLY A 151 -9.41 13.42 7.00
N ASP A 152 -9.95 12.82 8.06
CA ASP A 152 -11.22 13.15 8.71
C ASP A 152 -12.36 13.34 7.67
N ASP A 153 -12.98 14.51 7.64
CA ASP A 153 -14.10 14.82 6.73
C ASP A 153 -13.70 14.97 5.24
N GLU A 154 -12.42 14.78 4.90
CA GLU A 154 -11.85 14.88 3.55
C GLU A 154 -12.02 16.25 2.89
N ILE A 155 -12.14 17.32 3.70
CA ILE A 155 -12.33 18.69 3.21
C ILE A 155 -11.14 19.11 2.34
N THR A 156 -9.91 18.97 2.84
CA THR A 156 -8.70 19.34 2.11
C THR A 156 -8.52 18.52 0.83
N LEU A 157 -8.87 17.22 0.85
CA LEU A 157 -8.80 16.36 -0.34
C LEU A 157 -9.63 16.94 -1.49
N ARG A 158 -10.88 17.35 -1.19
CA ARG A 158 -11.77 17.98 -2.18
C ARG A 158 -11.31 19.40 -2.53
N ASP A 159 -10.87 20.17 -1.54
CA ASP A 159 -10.46 21.56 -1.75
C ASP A 159 -9.22 21.68 -2.65
N ASN A 160 -8.27 20.74 -2.56
CA ASN A 160 -7.10 20.68 -3.45
C ASN A 160 -7.50 20.69 -4.93
N HIS A 161 -8.55 19.96 -5.30
CA HIS A 161 -9.07 19.96 -6.67
C HIS A 161 -9.87 21.24 -6.97
N LEU A 162 -10.80 21.61 -6.07
CA LEU A 162 -11.67 22.77 -6.26
C LEU A 162 -10.91 24.10 -6.33
N ALA A 163 -9.74 24.19 -5.70
CA ALA A 163 -8.89 25.37 -5.74
C ALA A 163 -8.49 25.77 -7.17
N PHE A 164 -8.29 24.80 -8.07
CA PHE A 164 -7.98 25.09 -9.48
C PHE A 164 -9.13 25.78 -10.22
N GLN A 165 -10.38 25.54 -9.82
CA GLN A 165 -11.55 26.20 -10.42
C GLN A 165 -11.64 27.70 -10.06
N ARG A 166 -10.88 28.14 -9.04
CA ARG A 166 -10.77 29.55 -8.65
C ARG A 166 -9.84 30.33 -9.59
N ILE A 167 -9.09 29.64 -10.46
CA ILE A 167 -8.14 30.23 -11.40
C ILE A 167 -8.69 30.11 -12.82
N THR A 168 -8.83 31.24 -13.52
CA THR A 168 -9.30 31.28 -14.91
C THR A 168 -8.17 31.63 -15.88
N MET A 169 -8.23 31.07 -17.10
CA MET A 169 -7.26 31.36 -18.15
C MET A 169 -7.57 32.66 -18.89
N ARG A 170 -6.53 33.44 -19.23
CA ARG A 170 -6.61 34.56 -20.17
C ARG A 170 -5.82 34.21 -21.44
N PRO A 171 -6.42 33.48 -22.39
CA PRO A 171 -5.70 32.99 -23.56
C PRO A 171 -5.24 34.17 -24.43
N ARG A 172 -4.04 34.07 -25.00
CA ARG A 172 -3.55 35.02 -25.99
C ARG A 172 -3.98 34.55 -27.38
N ILE A 173 -4.58 35.45 -28.15
CA ILE A 173 -5.01 35.20 -29.53
C ILE A 173 -3.95 35.68 -30.52
N LEU A 174 -4.07 35.26 -31.79
CA LEU A 174 -3.12 35.57 -32.86
C LEU A 174 -1.66 35.17 -32.56
N VAL A 175 -1.47 34.13 -31.75
CA VAL A 175 -0.16 33.49 -31.51
C VAL A 175 -0.05 32.25 -32.39
N ASN A 176 1.08 32.06 -33.07
CA ASN A 176 1.33 30.84 -33.82
C ASN A 176 1.58 29.69 -32.83
N VAL A 177 0.62 28.77 -32.74
CA VAL A 177 0.66 27.57 -31.87
C VAL A 177 0.72 26.28 -32.68
N ARG A 178 1.22 26.34 -33.93
CA ARG A 178 1.38 25.16 -34.78
C ARG A 178 2.28 24.10 -34.16
N GLU A 179 3.31 24.54 -33.45
CA GLU A 179 4.27 23.67 -32.75
C GLU A 179 4.26 24.05 -31.27
N ILE A 180 4.08 23.04 -30.41
CA ILE A 180 4.02 23.19 -28.96
C ILE A 180 5.04 22.23 -28.36
N ASP A 181 5.87 22.75 -27.47
CA ASP A 181 6.83 21.96 -26.70
C ASP A 181 6.41 21.98 -25.22
N MET A 182 6.13 20.80 -24.66
CA MET A 182 5.81 20.62 -23.24
C MET A 182 6.99 20.04 -22.45
N THR A 183 8.13 19.79 -23.11
CA THR A 183 9.30 19.21 -22.46
C THR A 183 9.86 20.20 -21.43
N THR A 184 10.40 19.64 -20.34
CA THR A 184 10.98 20.43 -19.26
C THR A 184 12.00 19.61 -18.48
N HIS A 185 12.55 20.18 -17.41
CA HIS A 185 13.40 19.48 -16.46
C HIS A 185 12.83 19.62 -15.06
N ILE A 186 12.69 18.51 -14.33
CA ILE A 186 12.29 18.48 -12.93
C ILE A 186 13.52 18.10 -12.12
N LEU A 187 14.05 19.01 -11.29
CA LEU A 187 15.29 18.80 -10.51
C LEU A 187 16.48 18.30 -11.37
N GLY A 188 16.59 18.81 -12.60
CA GLY A 188 17.65 18.43 -13.55
C GLY A 188 17.38 17.14 -14.33
N VAL A 189 16.27 16.45 -14.09
CA VAL A 189 15.85 15.25 -14.84
C VAL A 189 14.93 15.65 -16.00
N PRO A 190 15.20 15.24 -17.25
CA PRO A 190 14.32 15.50 -18.39
C PRO A 190 12.92 14.90 -18.19
N ALA A 191 11.89 15.67 -18.56
CA ALA A 191 10.50 15.24 -18.55
C ALA A 191 9.81 15.65 -19.85
N SER A 192 9.04 14.74 -20.44
CA SER A 192 8.27 14.96 -21.68
C SER A 192 7.13 15.96 -21.51
N VAL A 193 6.63 16.09 -20.28
CA VAL A 193 5.58 16.99 -19.82
C VAL A 193 5.91 17.47 -18.40
N PRO A 194 5.34 18.59 -17.92
CA PRO A 194 5.64 19.14 -16.59
C PRO A 194 4.89 18.38 -15.47
N LEU A 195 4.94 17.05 -15.49
CA LEU A 195 4.30 16.15 -14.53
C LEU A 195 5.27 15.02 -14.15
N TYR A 196 5.00 14.37 -13.02
CA TYR A 196 5.74 13.20 -12.55
C TYR A 196 4.79 12.25 -11.81
N PHE A 197 5.18 10.98 -11.66
CA PHE A 197 4.47 10.05 -10.80
C PHE A 197 4.92 10.26 -9.34
N THR A 198 3.98 10.61 -8.46
CA THR A 198 4.27 10.80 -7.03
C THR A 198 4.34 9.48 -6.27
N ALA A 199 4.96 9.50 -5.09
CA ALA A 199 5.06 8.36 -4.20
C ALA A 199 3.68 7.95 -3.67
N THR A 200 3.28 6.72 -3.97
CA THR A 200 2.05 6.08 -3.45
C THR A 200 2.41 4.68 -2.98
N ALA A 201 2.16 4.40 -1.70
CA ALA A 201 2.47 3.14 -1.08
C ALA A 201 1.47 2.04 -1.46
N LEU A 202 1.85 0.79 -1.21
CA LEU A 202 0.99 -0.40 -1.32
C LEU A 202 0.32 -0.57 -2.70
N ALA A 203 1.00 -0.27 -3.82
CA ALA A 203 0.44 -0.39 -5.17
C ALA A 203 -0.10 -1.81 -5.51
N LYS A 204 0.36 -2.86 -4.81
CA LYS A 204 -0.18 -4.22 -4.95
C LYS A 204 -1.64 -4.38 -4.53
N LEU A 205 -2.19 -3.45 -3.74
CA LEU A 205 -3.62 -3.42 -3.45
C LEU A 205 -4.46 -3.13 -4.70
N ALA A 206 -3.91 -2.41 -5.69
CA ALA A 206 -4.58 -2.14 -6.96
C ALA A 206 -4.29 -3.20 -8.02
N HIS A 207 -3.05 -3.67 -8.11
CA HIS A 207 -2.62 -4.61 -9.15
C HIS A 207 -1.35 -5.36 -8.73
N GLN A 208 -1.27 -6.66 -9.04
CA GLN A 208 -0.13 -7.52 -8.63
C GLN A 208 1.26 -6.99 -9.04
N ASP A 209 1.37 -6.30 -10.16
CA ASP A 209 2.63 -5.72 -10.65
C ASP A 209 3.07 -4.47 -9.87
N GLY A 210 2.20 -3.90 -9.03
CA GLY A 210 2.46 -2.79 -8.11
C GLY A 210 3.33 -1.66 -8.68
N GLU A 211 4.31 -1.22 -7.90
CA GLU A 211 5.19 -0.10 -8.23
C GLU A 211 6.10 -0.41 -9.44
N VAL A 212 6.40 -1.68 -9.71
CA VAL A 212 7.19 -2.09 -10.88
C VAL A 212 6.47 -1.73 -12.20
N ALA A 213 5.14 -1.85 -12.25
CA ALA A 213 4.36 -1.36 -13.39
C ALA A 213 4.47 0.16 -13.55
N ILE A 214 4.48 0.91 -12.45
CA ILE A 214 4.59 2.37 -12.45
C ILE A 214 5.99 2.81 -12.93
N VAL A 215 7.06 2.11 -12.51
CA VAL A 215 8.43 2.34 -13.04
C VAL A 215 8.45 2.22 -14.56
N LYS A 216 7.86 1.16 -15.11
CA LYS A 216 7.79 0.95 -16.57
C LYS A 216 6.92 1.99 -17.27
N ALA A 217 5.79 2.35 -16.68
CA ALA A 217 4.89 3.36 -17.20
C ALA A 217 5.56 4.75 -17.25
N ALA A 218 6.28 5.13 -16.19
CA ALA A 218 7.02 6.38 -16.11
C ALA A 218 8.10 6.48 -17.19
N LYS A 219 8.84 5.40 -17.45
CA LYS A 219 9.80 5.35 -18.56
C LYS A 219 9.11 5.58 -19.91
N LYS A 220 8.01 4.86 -20.15
CA LYS A 220 7.26 4.94 -21.41
C LYS A 220 6.67 6.33 -21.62
N ALA A 221 6.17 6.97 -20.56
CA ALA A 221 5.65 8.33 -20.59
C ALA A 221 6.76 9.39 -20.69
N GLY A 222 8.01 9.05 -20.33
CA GLY A 222 9.14 9.98 -20.34
C GLY A 222 9.08 10.99 -19.20
N VAL A 223 8.57 10.59 -18.03
CA VAL A 223 8.50 11.44 -16.83
C VAL A 223 9.13 10.75 -15.62
N PRO A 224 9.64 11.50 -14.63
CA PRO A 224 10.18 10.92 -13.40
C PRO A 224 9.10 10.17 -12.60
N TYR A 225 9.52 9.13 -11.88
CA TYR A 225 8.75 8.49 -10.82
C TYR A 225 9.47 8.66 -9.48
N MET A 226 8.71 9.03 -8.45
CA MET A 226 9.16 9.09 -7.07
C MET A 226 8.86 7.77 -6.36
N LEU A 227 9.89 6.97 -6.08
CA LEU A 227 9.76 5.68 -5.40
C LEU A 227 9.33 5.89 -3.93
N PRO A 228 8.24 5.26 -3.46
CA PRO A 228 7.79 5.38 -2.07
C PRO A 228 8.67 4.56 -1.11
N THR A 229 8.93 5.09 0.10
CA THR A 229 9.63 4.34 1.17
C THR A 229 8.83 3.10 1.58
N LEU A 230 7.50 3.22 1.65
CA LEU A 230 6.57 2.15 2.07
C LEU A 230 5.94 1.44 0.86
N SER A 231 6.77 1.01 -0.08
CA SER A 231 6.37 0.30 -1.31
C SER A 231 5.95 -1.16 -1.04
N SER A 232 5.23 -1.76 -1.99
CA SER A 232 4.91 -3.21 -1.99
C SER A 232 6.07 -4.08 -2.51
N TYR A 233 7.00 -3.45 -3.23
CA TYR A 233 8.25 -4.04 -3.71
C TYR A 233 9.43 -3.45 -2.95
N THR A 234 10.51 -4.21 -2.84
CA THR A 234 11.76 -3.70 -2.28
C THR A 234 12.32 -2.58 -3.17
N LEU A 235 13.18 -1.73 -2.60
CA LEU A 235 13.89 -0.71 -3.38
C LEU A 235 14.68 -1.35 -4.52
N ASP A 236 15.40 -2.45 -4.24
CA ASP A 236 16.24 -3.13 -5.24
C ASP A 236 15.40 -3.69 -6.40
N GLU A 237 14.23 -4.26 -6.13
CA GLU A 237 13.30 -4.72 -7.18
C GLU A 237 12.77 -3.56 -8.03
N MET A 238 12.41 -2.43 -7.42
CA MET A 238 11.98 -1.24 -8.17
C MET A 238 13.12 -0.65 -9.01
N LEU A 239 14.33 -0.58 -8.46
CA LEU A 239 15.51 -0.07 -9.16
C LEU A 239 15.93 -1.00 -10.32
N ALA A 240 15.77 -2.31 -10.16
CA ALA A 240 16.05 -3.31 -11.19
C ALA A 240 15.02 -3.28 -12.34
N ALA A 241 13.81 -2.77 -12.10
CA ALA A 241 12.79 -2.58 -13.13
C ALA A 241 13.06 -1.39 -14.07
N ARG A 242 14.03 -0.53 -13.73
CA ARG A 242 14.41 0.64 -14.54
C ARG A 242 15.13 0.23 -15.83
N THR A 243 15.01 1.05 -16.87
CA THR A 243 16.00 1.03 -17.96
C THR A 243 17.29 1.74 -17.53
N PRO A 244 18.47 1.44 -18.11
CA PRO A 244 19.74 2.03 -17.68
C PRO A 244 19.79 3.57 -17.68
N ASP A 245 19.01 4.20 -18.57
CA ASP A 245 18.91 5.65 -18.73
C ASP A 245 17.73 6.27 -17.95
N GLN A 246 16.95 5.47 -17.24
CA GLN A 246 15.79 5.95 -16.49
C GLN A 246 16.21 6.54 -15.14
N GLN A 247 16.04 7.85 -15.04
CA GLN A 247 16.21 8.59 -13.80
C GLN A 247 14.91 8.56 -12.97
N VAL A 248 15.07 8.39 -11.66
CA VAL A 248 13.96 8.34 -10.69
C VAL A 248 14.28 9.23 -9.49
N PHE A 249 13.25 9.59 -8.75
CA PHE A 249 13.35 10.20 -7.42
C PHE A 249 13.02 9.15 -6.35
N SER A 250 13.33 9.45 -5.10
CA SER A 250 12.83 8.67 -3.96
C SER A 250 12.18 9.58 -2.95
N GLN A 251 11.09 9.10 -2.37
CA GLN A 251 10.52 9.61 -1.14
C GLN A 251 11.23 8.97 0.06
N LEU A 252 11.39 9.72 1.14
CA LEU A 252 11.97 9.27 2.40
C LEU A 252 11.07 9.63 3.59
N TYR A 253 10.72 8.61 4.37
CA TYR A 253 10.38 8.76 5.79
C TYR A 253 11.63 8.47 6.63
N VAL A 254 12.00 9.41 7.50
CA VAL A 254 13.19 9.27 8.35
C VAL A 254 12.87 8.34 9.51
N ASN A 255 13.64 7.27 9.63
CA ASN A 255 13.49 6.26 10.69
C ASN A 255 13.98 6.76 12.07
N PRO A 256 13.42 6.34 13.22
CA PRO A 256 13.92 6.79 14.52
C PRO A 256 15.34 6.25 14.73
N GLU A 257 15.59 5.05 14.21
CA GLU A 257 16.92 4.48 14.09
C GLU A 257 17.61 5.06 12.83
N ARG A 258 18.35 6.16 13.04
CA ARG A 258 18.95 6.95 11.96
C ARG A 258 19.94 6.19 11.07
N SER A 259 20.64 5.19 11.62
CA SER A 259 21.52 4.31 10.84
C SER A 259 20.79 3.63 9.67
N ARG A 260 19.52 3.23 9.85
CA ARG A 260 18.72 2.64 8.77
C ARG A 260 18.40 3.64 7.66
N SER A 261 18.15 4.89 8.03
CA SER A 261 17.94 5.96 7.04
C SER A 261 19.22 6.26 6.28
N GLU A 262 20.37 6.28 6.96
CA GLU A 262 21.68 6.47 6.34
C GLU A 262 22.01 5.34 5.34
N GLU A 263 21.78 4.08 5.73
CA GLU A 263 21.95 2.93 4.82
C GLU A 263 21.03 3.03 3.59
N TYR A 264 19.77 3.41 3.79
CA TYR A 264 18.81 3.59 2.71
C TYR A 264 19.22 4.72 1.75
N VAL A 265 19.61 5.88 2.29
CA VAL A 265 20.08 7.02 1.49
C VAL A 265 21.33 6.65 0.71
N LYS A 266 22.28 5.93 1.32
CA LYS A 266 23.49 5.45 0.63
C LYS A 266 23.13 4.55 -0.56
N LYS A 267 22.21 3.61 -0.38
CA LYS A 267 21.73 2.76 -1.49
C LYS A 267 21.11 3.57 -2.63
N LEU A 268 20.33 4.60 -2.31
CA LEU A 268 19.74 5.48 -3.32
C LEU A 268 20.81 6.25 -4.10
N GLU A 269 21.82 6.79 -3.40
CA GLU A 269 22.94 7.50 -4.00
C GLU A 269 23.77 6.58 -4.91
N ASP A 270 24.15 5.39 -4.41
CA ASP A 270 24.87 4.36 -5.16
C ASP A 270 24.09 3.93 -6.42
N ALA A 271 22.75 3.90 -6.35
CA ALA A 271 21.86 3.57 -7.46
C ALA A 271 21.57 4.75 -8.42
N GLY A 272 22.19 5.92 -8.20
CA GLY A 272 22.07 7.10 -9.03
C GLY A 272 20.70 7.78 -9.00
N VAL A 273 19.93 7.59 -7.92
CA VAL A 273 18.65 8.29 -7.71
C VAL A 273 18.89 9.79 -7.64
N LYS A 274 18.07 10.58 -8.35
CA LYS A 274 18.41 11.98 -8.66
C LYS A 274 17.96 12.99 -7.61
N ALA A 275 16.95 12.64 -6.83
CA ALA A 275 16.43 13.51 -5.79
C ALA A 275 15.81 12.69 -4.66
N LEU A 276 15.89 13.26 -3.46
CA LEU A 276 15.32 12.72 -2.25
C LEU A 276 14.26 13.69 -1.72
N PHE A 277 13.04 13.22 -1.58
CA PHE A 277 11.89 13.97 -1.08
C PHE A 277 11.60 13.51 0.35
N VAL A 278 12.02 14.29 1.34
CA VAL A 278 11.75 13.98 2.75
C VAL A 278 10.34 14.42 3.09
N THR A 279 9.49 13.45 3.42
CA THR A 279 8.09 13.70 3.77
C THR A 279 7.98 14.09 5.24
N VAL A 280 7.40 15.26 5.53
CA VAL A 280 7.34 15.86 6.88
C VAL A 280 5.92 16.21 7.34
N ASP A 281 4.92 15.96 6.50
CA ASP A 281 3.50 16.26 6.76
C ASP A 281 2.74 15.09 7.42
N ALA A 282 3.39 13.93 7.58
CA ALA A 282 2.83 12.76 8.26
C ALA A 282 3.67 12.30 9.47
N PRO A 283 3.98 13.17 10.46
CA PRO A 283 4.64 12.76 11.71
C PRO A 283 3.73 11.87 12.58
N GLN A 284 2.43 11.92 12.32
CA GLN A 284 1.37 11.07 12.85
C GLN A 284 0.52 10.59 11.68
N LEU A 285 -0.06 9.40 11.80
CA LEU A 285 -0.93 8.88 10.76
C LEU A 285 -2.25 9.66 10.71
N GLY A 286 -2.62 10.13 9.52
CA GLY A 286 -3.90 10.78 9.30
C GLY A 286 -5.08 9.82 9.52
N ARG A 287 -6.17 10.33 10.12
CA ARG A 287 -7.39 9.56 10.39
C ARG A 287 -8.20 9.37 9.12
N ARG A 288 -8.02 8.23 8.44
CA ARG A 288 -8.74 7.89 7.20
C ARG A 288 -9.97 7.05 7.50
N GLU A 289 -11.10 7.68 7.77
CA GLU A 289 -12.29 7.00 8.30
C GLU A 289 -12.86 5.90 7.39
N LYS A 290 -12.78 6.05 6.06
CA LYS A 290 -13.24 5.00 5.13
C LYS A 290 -12.45 3.70 5.31
N ASP A 291 -11.12 3.81 5.46
CA ASP A 291 -10.24 2.67 5.72
C ASP A 291 -10.55 2.04 7.09
N MET A 292 -10.71 2.87 8.12
CA MET A 292 -11.11 2.41 9.45
C MET A 292 -12.45 1.65 9.41
N ARG A 293 -13.48 2.20 8.76
CA ARG A 293 -14.80 1.55 8.63
C ARG A 293 -14.72 0.23 7.88
N ASN A 294 -13.93 0.15 6.82
CA ASN A 294 -13.72 -1.10 6.08
C ASN A 294 -13.05 -2.16 6.95
N LYS A 295 -12.07 -1.77 7.79
CA LYS A 295 -11.48 -2.64 8.81
C LYS A 295 -12.56 -3.07 9.81
N PHE A 296 -13.35 -2.16 10.38
CA PHE A 296 -14.43 -2.45 11.35
C PHE A 296 -15.49 -3.41 10.81
N THR A 297 -15.93 -3.28 9.55
CA THR A 297 -16.88 -4.24 8.96
C THR A 297 -16.33 -5.66 8.86
N GLN A 298 -15.01 -5.84 8.82
CA GLN A 298 -14.36 -7.16 8.92
C GLN A 298 -14.10 -7.59 10.37
N GLN A 299 -14.16 -6.68 11.35
CA GLN A 299 -13.90 -7.00 12.76
C GLN A 299 -15.14 -7.47 13.52
N GLY A 300 -16.35 -7.30 12.98
CA GLY A 300 -17.56 -7.44 13.77
C GLY A 300 -17.74 -6.24 14.70
N SER A 301 -18.97 -5.83 14.93
CA SER A 301 -19.30 -4.66 15.73
C SER A 301 -19.10 -4.93 17.22
N ASP A 302 -17.94 -4.61 17.77
CA ASP A 302 -17.78 -4.38 19.21
C ASP A 302 -17.32 -2.93 19.44
N VAL A 303 -18.23 -2.13 20.00
CA VAL A 303 -18.14 -0.66 20.13
C VAL A 303 -17.49 -0.26 21.48
N GLN A 304 -16.83 -1.20 22.18
CA GLN A 304 -16.25 -0.95 23.51
C GLN A 304 -14.93 -1.70 23.69
N GLY A 305 -13.90 -1.26 22.99
CA GLY A 305 -12.51 -1.63 23.29
C GLY A 305 -11.66 -0.37 23.32
N ASP A 306 -11.20 0.02 24.51
CA ASP A 306 -10.23 1.09 24.71
C ASP A 306 -8.88 0.67 24.11
N ASP A 307 -8.70 0.85 22.81
CA ASP A 307 -7.39 0.76 22.18
C ASP A 307 -6.80 2.18 22.11
N GLU A 308 -6.03 2.55 23.13
CA GLU A 308 -5.13 3.70 23.09
C GLU A 308 -4.12 3.48 21.96
N ASP A 309 -4.32 4.23 20.86
CA ASP A 309 -3.48 4.24 19.67
C ASP A 309 -2.19 5.03 19.98
N ASP A 310 -1.20 4.35 20.57
CA ASP A 310 0.15 4.90 20.75
C ASP A 310 0.85 4.99 19.39
N GLY A 311 0.55 6.08 18.67
CA GLY A 311 1.04 6.47 17.35
C GLY A 311 2.53 6.83 17.28
N ALA A 312 3.39 6.09 17.95
CA ALA A 312 4.84 6.25 17.87
C ALA A 312 5.46 4.88 17.60
N LEU A 313 5.77 4.55 16.34
CA LEU A 313 6.87 3.64 15.97
C LEU A 313 7.02 3.34 14.46
N LEU A 314 6.20 3.89 13.56
CA LEU A 314 6.29 3.60 12.12
C LEU A 314 7.05 4.63 11.26
N LEU A 315 7.61 5.67 11.87
CA LEU A 315 8.49 6.61 11.17
C LEU A 315 9.91 6.31 11.53
#